data_AF-A0A3A4VHG4-F1
#
_entry.id   AF-A0A3A4VHG4-F1
#
_cell.length_a   1.000
_cell.length_b   1.000
_cell.length_c   1.000
_cell.angle_alpha   90.00
_cell.angle_beta   90.00
_cell.angle_gamma   90.00
#
_symmetry.space_group_name_H-M   'P 1'
#
loop_
_entity.id
_entity.type
_entity.pdbx_description
1 polymer ?
#
loop_
_entity_poly.entity_id
_entity_poly.type
_entity_poly.pdbx_seq_one_letter_code
_entity_poly.pdbx_strand_id
1 'polypeptide(L)'
;MNREQALAEIRSWISQGIISEADLSRTIAAAPAPERAGWIRHRFTIAEVLYALGGVLVLSGIGVLIAQQWQNLPTIARILVTFGSAVAAYGVGIALLSHPALGKLGQVFAALSGILMPIGVATILYEMDLDIGALNTQVLLASVCLLIFGVSSVVFRRTVFYVFTLLFGTWFYFATALWLVEGNPMFQTGRFIQYLILIAGAAYLALGYYFDLRSMEYAARRLYAIGTLGFLGAAFALGGWFPDQNAFWEFIFPFLAVGFIFLSVPTRSGAFLTLGSLFLMGYIGKITAEYFADTFGWELSLVVAGLLVMATGYVSLRLRRKYLRPGEAA
;
A
#
# COMPACT_ATOMS: atom_id res chain seq x y z
N MET A 1 27.07 -15.03 18.97
CA MET A 1 27.20 -15.42 20.38
C MET A 1 25.80 -15.50 20.98
N ASN A 2 25.36 -16.67 21.44
CA ASN A 2 24.04 -16.80 22.08
C ASN A 2 24.07 -16.21 23.49
N ARG A 3 22.91 -15.76 24.00
CA ARG A 3 22.77 -15.13 25.32
C ARG A 3 23.42 -15.96 26.44
N GLU A 4 23.26 -17.28 26.37
CA GLU A 4 23.83 -18.21 27.34
C GLU A 4 25.35 -18.30 27.27
N GLN A 5 25.93 -18.24 26.06
CA GLN A 5 27.39 -18.23 25.87
C GLN A 5 28.01 -16.95 26.42
N ALA A 6 27.36 -15.80 26.19
CA ALA A 6 27.84 -14.52 26.70
C ALA A 6 27.81 -14.45 28.24
N LEU A 7 26.78 -15.00 28.87
CA LEU A 7 26.69 -15.05 30.34
C LEU A 7 27.72 -16.02 30.95
N ALA A 8 28.01 -17.13 30.28
CA ALA A 8 29.06 -18.06 30.72
C ALA A 8 30.46 -17.42 30.65
N GLU A 9 30.72 -16.64 29.59
CA GLU A 9 31.98 -15.93 29.40
C GLU A 9 32.18 -14.80 30.42
N ILE A 10 31.14 -14.02 30.70
CA ILE A 10 31.17 -12.99 31.76
C ILE A 10 31.43 -13.62 33.14
N ARG A 11 30.80 -14.77 33.45
CA ARG A 11 31.07 -15.50 34.71
C ARG A 11 32.50 -15.98 34.80
N SER A 12 33.07 -16.46 33.67
CA SER A 12 34.47 -16.84 33.59
C SER A 12 35.39 -15.65 33.91
N TRP A 13 35.14 -14.47 33.35
CA TRP A 13 35.95 -13.27 33.60
C TRP A 13 35.88 -12.78 35.05
N ILE A 14 34.71 -12.92 35.70
CA ILE A 14 34.56 -12.63 37.13
C ILE A 14 35.37 -13.63 37.97
N SER A 15 35.28 -14.93 37.65
CA SER A 15 36.01 -15.97 38.39
C SER A 15 37.53 -15.87 38.25
N GLN A 16 38.00 -15.31 37.13
CA GLN A 16 39.42 -15.07 36.86
C GLN A 16 39.92 -13.73 37.43
N GLY A 17 39.06 -12.94 38.08
CA GLY A 17 39.42 -11.64 38.65
C GLY A 17 39.72 -10.55 37.61
N ILE A 18 39.37 -10.77 36.34
CA ILE A 18 39.58 -9.82 35.24
C ILE A 18 38.61 -8.65 35.34
N ILE A 19 37.40 -8.90 35.84
CA ILE A 19 36.36 -7.89 36.05
C ILE A 19 35.81 -8.07 37.47
N SER A 20 35.74 -6.99 38.25
CA SER A 20 35.09 -7.04 39.57
C SER A 20 33.57 -6.86 39.44
N GLU A 21 32.81 -7.39 40.39
CA GLU A 21 31.35 -7.18 40.45
C GLU A 21 30.98 -5.69 40.53
N ALA A 22 31.88 -4.87 41.10
CA ALA A 22 31.74 -3.41 41.16
C ALA A 22 31.88 -2.75 39.77
N ASP A 23 32.73 -3.29 38.89
CA ASP A 23 32.92 -2.78 37.53
C ASP A 23 31.76 -3.18 36.61
N LEU A 24 31.22 -4.39 36.79
CA LEU A 24 30.05 -4.85 36.04
C LEU A 24 28.80 -4.03 36.40
N SER A 25 28.57 -3.80 37.69
CA SER A 25 27.43 -2.99 38.17
C SER A 25 27.53 -1.54 37.72
N ARG A 26 28.73 -0.93 37.71
CA ARG A 26 28.96 0.40 37.14
C ARG A 26 28.73 0.44 35.63
N THR A 27 29.15 -0.58 34.90
CA THR A 27 28.98 -0.65 33.45
C THR A 27 27.51 -0.86 33.07
N ILE A 28 26.75 -1.64 33.84
CA ILE A 28 25.30 -1.82 33.64
C ILE A 28 24.54 -0.55 34.04
N ALA A 29 24.95 0.15 35.11
CA ALA A 29 24.34 1.41 35.52
C ALA A 29 24.68 2.57 34.55
N ALA A 30 25.86 2.53 33.93
CA ALA A 30 26.29 3.47 32.90
C ALA A 30 25.85 3.05 31.48
N ALA A 31 25.34 1.83 31.30
CA ALA A 31 24.80 1.39 30.04
C ALA A 31 23.53 2.20 29.74
N PRO A 32 23.45 2.89 28.59
CA PRO A 32 22.22 3.55 28.19
C PRO A 32 21.11 2.51 28.19
N ALA A 33 19.99 2.82 28.84
CA ALA A 33 18.81 1.95 28.85
C ALA A 33 18.55 1.45 27.42
N PRO A 34 18.23 0.17 27.22
CA PRO A 34 17.98 -0.35 25.88
C PRO A 34 16.96 0.56 25.22
N GLU A 35 17.37 1.21 24.12
CA GLU A 35 16.48 2.02 23.30
C GLU A 35 15.28 1.14 23.01
N ARG A 36 14.19 1.36 23.76
CA ARG A 36 12.88 0.80 23.45
C ARG A 36 12.62 1.29 22.06
N ALA A 37 12.75 0.37 21.09
CA ALA A 37 12.56 0.55 19.67
C ALA A 37 11.62 1.74 19.44
N GLY A 38 12.25 2.87 19.11
CA GLY A 38 11.58 4.15 19.06
C GLY A 38 10.44 4.03 18.09
N TRP A 39 9.22 4.03 18.62
CA TRP A 39 8.06 4.43 17.85
C TRP A 39 8.43 5.75 17.19
N ILE A 40 8.50 5.70 15.86
CA ILE A 40 9.06 6.70 14.96
C ILE A 40 8.56 8.09 15.36
N ARG A 41 9.34 8.83 16.15
CA ARG A 41 9.25 10.29 16.19
C ARG A 41 10.11 10.78 15.04
N HIS A 42 9.58 10.71 13.82
CA HIS A 42 10.08 11.54 12.73
C HIS A 42 9.90 12.99 13.19
N ARG A 43 10.96 13.57 13.77
CA ARG A 43 11.01 15.00 14.00
C ARG A 43 11.18 15.62 12.62
N PHE A 44 10.07 16.00 12.00
CA PHE A 44 10.10 16.80 10.79
C PHE A 44 10.98 18.01 11.07
N THR A 45 11.98 18.21 10.22
CA THR A 45 12.82 19.41 10.32
C THR A 45 11.91 20.61 10.03
N ILE A 46 12.13 21.76 10.68
CA ILE A 46 11.31 22.97 10.43
C ILE A 46 11.25 23.28 8.92
N ALA A 47 12.36 23.06 8.20
CA ALA A 47 12.42 23.15 6.74
C ALA A 47 11.47 22.19 6.01
N GLU A 48 11.35 20.94 6.44
CA GLU A 48 10.44 19.94 5.83
C GLU A 48 8.97 20.35 6.04
N VAL A 49 8.63 20.90 7.21
CA VAL A 49 7.28 21.42 7.50
C VAL A 49 6.99 22.66 6.64
N LEU A 50 7.94 23.58 6.53
CA LEU A 50 7.80 24.78 5.69
C LEU A 50 7.67 24.41 4.20
N TYR A 51 8.40 23.42 3.71
CA TYR A 51 8.27 22.95 2.32
C TYR A 51 6.91 22.28 2.07
N ALA A 52 6.43 21.46 3.00
CA ALA A 52 5.11 20.84 2.88
C ALA A 52 4.00 21.91 2.89
N LEU A 53 4.07 22.87 3.81
CA LEU A 53 3.14 24.02 3.88
C LEU A 53 3.20 24.86 2.60
N GLY A 54 4.40 25.18 2.11
CA GLY A 54 4.59 25.91 0.86
C GLY A 54 3.96 25.19 -0.33
N GLY A 55 4.15 23.87 -0.43
CA GLY A 55 3.51 23.05 -1.47
C GLY A 55 1.98 23.08 -1.39
N VAL A 56 1.41 22.95 -0.19
CA VAL A 56 -0.04 23.05 0.02
C VAL A 56 -0.55 24.44 -0.34
N LEU A 57 0.15 25.50 0.04
CA LEU A 57 -0.21 26.88 -0.31
C LEU A 57 -0.16 27.13 -1.81
N VAL A 58 0.86 26.62 -2.52
CA VAL A 58 0.94 26.72 -3.99
C VAL A 58 -0.20 25.98 -4.65
N LEU A 59 -0.48 24.73 -4.24
CA LEU A 59 -1.60 23.96 -4.77
C LEU A 59 -2.95 24.64 -4.50
N SER A 60 -3.12 25.19 -3.29
CA SER A 60 -4.33 25.92 -2.91
C SER A 60 -4.47 27.21 -3.71
N GLY A 61 -3.39 27.97 -3.87
CA GLY A 61 -3.35 29.21 -4.64
C GLY A 61 -3.67 28.98 -6.11
N ILE A 62 -3.06 27.96 -6.73
CA ILE A 62 -3.38 27.56 -8.11
C ILE A 62 -4.84 27.13 -8.21
N GLY A 63 -5.33 26.31 -7.28
CA GLY A 63 -6.73 25.86 -7.26
C GLY A 63 -7.73 27.00 -7.13
N VAL A 64 -7.49 27.95 -6.23
CA VAL A 64 -8.33 29.14 -6.04
C VAL A 64 -8.29 30.05 -7.28
N LEU A 65 -7.10 30.29 -7.83
CA LEU A 65 -6.95 31.13 -9.03
C LEU A 65 -7.70 30.54 -10.22
N ILE A 66 -7.56 29.23 -10.44
CA ILE A 66 -8.31 28.51 -11.47
C ILE A 66 -9.79 28.65 -11.20
N ALA A 67 -10.27 28.32 -10.00
CA ALA A 67 -11.70 28.34 -9.68
C ALA A 67 -12.34 29.72 -9.84
N GLN A 68 -11.65 30.80 -9.44
CA GLN A 68 -12.19 32.16 -9.47
C GLN A 68 -12.08 32.82 -10.84
N GLN A 69 -11.00 32.56 -11.59
CA GLN A 69 -10.72 33.24 -12.85
C GLN A 69 -10.96 32.38 -14.08
N TRP A 70 -11.40 31.12 -13.94
CA TRP A 70 -11.57 30.20 -15.07
C TRP A 70 -12.28 30.84 -16.26
N GLN A 71 -13.45 31.41 -16.03
CA GLN A 71 -14.27 31.99 -17.10
C GLN A 71 -13.65 33.23 -17.75
N ASN A 72 -12.79 33.96 -17.03
CA ASN A 72 -12.14 35.18 -17.50
C ASN A 72 -10.80 34.92 -18.21
N LEU A 73 -10.20 33.75 -17.99
CA LEU A 73 -8.92 33.40 -18.60
C LEU A 73 -9.11 32.96 -20.06
N PRO A 74 -8.32 33.48 -21.02
CA PRO A 74 -8.29 32.95 -22.37
C PRO A 74 -7.72 31.52 -22.35
N THR A 75 -8.07 30.71 -23.36
CA THR A 75 -7.66 29.30 -23.51
C THR A 75 -6.16 29.08 -23.26
N ILE A 76 -5.30 29.89 -23.89
CA ILE A 76 -3.84 29.79 -23.72
C ILE A 76 -3.43 29.99 -22.25
N ALA A 77 -4.06 30.94 -21.54
CA ALA A 77 -3.75 31.19 -20.14
C ALA A 77 -4.22 30.03 -19.25
N ARG A 78 -5.38 29.42 -19.52
CA ARG A 78 -5.85 28.23 -18.79
C ARG A 78 -4.88 27.06 -18.94
N ILE A 79 -4.42 26.81 -20.17
CA ILE A 79 -3.43 25.76 -20.46
C ILE A 79 -2.09 26.07 -19.76
N LEU A 80 -1.59 27.30 -19.85
CA LEU A 80 -0.32 27.70 -19.22
C LEU A 80 -0.37 27.60 -17.69
N VAL A 81 -1.47 28.00 -17.06
CA VAL A 81 -1.59 27.93 -15.60
C VAL A 81 -1.68 26.49 -15.11
N THR A 82 -2.38 25.62 -15.82
CA THR A 82 -2.58 24.21 -15.43
C THR A 82 -1.42 23.32 -15.86
N PHE A 83 -1.25 23.14 -17.18
CA PHE A 83 -0.20 22.30 -17.74
C PHE A 83 1.19 22.92 -17.55
N GLY A 84 1.33 24.23 -17.73
CA GLY A 84 2.62 24.91 -17.53
C GLY A 84 3.13 24.80 -16.10
N SER A 85 2.26 24.84 -15.08
CA SER A 85 2.69 24.61 -13.69
C SER A 85 3.10 23.16 -13.44
N ALA A 86 2.41 22.17 -14.04
CA ALA A 86 2.81 20.77 -13.98
C ALA A 86 4.18 20.50 -14.61
N VAL A 87 4.45 21.12 -15.78
CA VAL A 87 5.73 21.04 -16.49
C VAL A 87 6.83 21.78 -15.74
N ALA A 88 6.55 22.96 -15.18
CA ALA A 88 7.51 23.70 -14.36
C ALA A 88 7.90 22.89 -13.11
N ALA A 89 6.92 22.33 -12.39
CA ALA A 89 7.17 21.46 -11.24
C ALA A 89 7.99 20.22 -11.64
N TYR A 90 7.70 19.63 -12.80
CA TYR A 90 8.46 18.49 -13.33
C TYR A 90 9.93 18.84 -13.57
N GLY A 91 10.18 19.93 -14.31
CA GLY A 91 11.52 20.40 -14.66
C GLY A 91 12.35 20.77 -13.43
N VAL A 92 11.75 21.52 -12.49
CA VAL A 92 12.38 21.85 -11.20
C VAL A 92 12.68 20.57 -10.41
N GLY A 93 11.74 19.62 -10.38
CA GLY A 93 11.92 18.33 -9.73
C GLY A 93 13.16 17.59 -10.26
N ILE A 94 13.31 17.49 -11.58
CA ILE A 94 14.47 16.84 -12.21
C ILE A 94 15.77 17.60 -11.92
N ALA A 95 15.78 18.93 -12.05
CA ALA A 95 16.96 19.73 -11.78
C ALA A 95 17.46 19.56 -10.34
N LEU A 96 16.54 19.51 -9.37
CA LEU A 96 16.85 19.30 -7.96
C LEU A 96 17.28 17.85 -7.67
N LEU A 97 16.70 16.86 -8.35
CA LEU A 97 17.09 15.44 -8.22
C LEU A 97 18.52 15.15 -8.67
N SER A 98 19.11 16.04 -9.47
CA SER A 98 20.51 15.98 -9.91
C SER A 98 21.49 16.40 -8.81
N HIS A 99 21.01 17.11 -7.78
CA HIS A 99 21.82 17.60 -6.66
C HIS A 99 21.60 16.76 -5.40
N PRO A 100 22.62 16.06 -4.85
CA PRO A 100 22.45 15.15 -3.71
C PRO A 100 21.84 15.82 -2.46
N ALA A 101 22.22 17.08 -2.19
CA ALA A 101 21.73 17.85 -1.05
C ALA A 101 20.23 18.20 -1.15
N LEU A 102 19.69 18.28 -2.37
CA LEU A 102 18.32 18.71 -2.64
C LEU A 102 17.43 17.57 -3.12
N GLY A 103 17.91 16.32 -3.11
CA GLY A 103 17.21 15.17 -3.67
C GLY A 103 15.82 14.95 -3.06
N LYS A 104 15.63 15.21 -1.75
CA LYS A 104 14.31 15.16 -1.10
C LYS A 104 13.35 16.19 -1.68
N LEU A 105 13.80 17.43 -1.85
CA LEU A 105 13.00 18.51 -2.43
C LEU A 105 12.65 18.21 -3.89
N GLY A 106 13.60 17.66 -4.65
CA GLY A 106 13.35 17.19 -6.01
C GLY A 106 12.26 16.10 -6.10
N GLN A 107 12.22 15.17 -5.14
CA GLN A 107 11.12 14.19 -5.06
C GLN A 107 9.76 14.84 -4.78
N VAL A 108 9.71 15.88 -3.94
CA VAL A 108 8.48 16.63 -3.66
C VAL A 108 7.96 17.32 -4.93
N PHE A 109 8.83 18.03 -5.66
CA PHE A 109 8.44 18.69 -6.91
C PHE A 109 8.04 17.70 -8.01
N ALA A 110 8.74 16.56 -8.13
CA ALA A 110 8.33 15.48 -9.03
C ALA A 110 6.95 14.89 -8.65
N ALA A 111 6.65 14.78 -7.36
CA ALA A 111 5.35 14.32 -6.89
C ALA A 111 4.23 15.35 -7.13
N LEU A 112 4.52 16.64 -6.92
CA LEU A 112 3.62 17.74 -7.28
C LEU A 112 3.28 17.70 -8.76
N SER A 113 4.30 17.52 -9.62
CA SER A 113 4.08 17.34 -11.05
C SER A 113 3.19 16.13 -11.34
N GLY A 114 3.40 14.99 -10.68
CA GLY A 114 2.55 13.81 -10.85
C GLY A 114 1.08 14.06 -10.52
N ILE A 115 0.79 14.94 -9.56
CA ILE A 115 -0.60 15.31 -9.23
C ILE A 115 -1.16 16.32 -10.24
N LEU A 116 -0.36 17.31 -10.65
CA LEU A 116 -0.80 18.40 -11.53
C LEU A 116 -0.87 17.98 -13.01
N MET A 117 -0.04 17.05 -13.46
CA MET A 117 0.04 16.62 -14.86
C MET A 117 -1.30 16.16 -15.43
N PRO A 118 -2.08 15.26 -14.79
CA PRO A 118 -3.37 14.85 -15.33
C PRO A 118 -4.37 16.01 -15.42
N ILE A 119 -4.30 16.99 -14.51
CA ILE A 119 -5.16 18.20 -14.56
C ILE A 119 -4.78 19.07 -15.76
N GLY A 120 -3.48 19.28 -15.98
CA GLY A 120 -2.96 20.04 -17.12
C GLY A 120 -3.31 19.40 -18.47
N VAL A 121 -3.09 18.08 -18.59
CA VAL A 121 -3.47 17.34 -19.79
C VAL A 121 -4.99 17.37 -20.00
N ALA A 122 -5.79 17.17 -18.94
CA ALA A 122 -7.25 17.27 -19.02
C ALA A 122 -7.72 18.63 -19.53
N THR A 123 -7.06 19.72 -19.08
CA THR A 123 -7.39 21.08 -19.53
C THR A 123 -7.09 21.27 -21.01
N ILE A 124 -5.99 20.72 -21.53
CA ILE A 124 -5.71 20.76 -22.96
C ILE A 124 -6.81 20.05 -23.75
N LEU A 125 -7.23 18.86 -23.31
CA LEU A 125 -8.27 18.09 -23.99
C LEU A 125 -9.64 18.78 -23.91
N TYR A 126 -9.95 19.39 -22.76
CA TYR A 126 -11.17 20.19 -22.56
C TYR A 126 -11.26 21.36 -23.55
N GLU A 127 -10.16 22.09 -23.73
CA GLU A 127 -10.10 23.23 -24.65
C GLU A 127 -10.08 22.79 -26.14
N MET A 128 -9.88 21.49 -26.42
CA MET A 128 -10.05 20.89 -27.74
C MET A 128 -11.48 20.37 -27.98
N ASP A 129 -12.44 20.76 -27.12
CA ASP A 129 -13.83 20.30 -27.14
C ASP A 129 -13.99 18.77 -26.98
N LEU A 130 -13.01 18.11 -26.34
CA LEU A 130 -13.11 16.69 -26.00
C LEU A 130 -13.79 16.53 -24.64
N ASP A 131 -14.77 15.64 -24.58
CA ASP A 131 -15.44 15.30 -23.33
C ASP A 131 -14.46 14.55 -22.41
N ILE A 132 -14.07 15.21 -21.30
CA ILE A 132 -13.17 14.64 -20.30
C ILE A 132 -13.78 13.40 -19.65
N GLY A 133 -15.11 13.31 -19.57
CA GLY A 133 -15.81 12.16 -18.98
C GLY A 133 -15.80 10.92 -19.87
N ALA A 134 -15.62 11.09 -21.18
CA ALA A 134 -15.66 10.00 -22.13
C ALA A 134 -14.44 9.06 -21.99
N LEU A 135 -14.68 7.75 -22.12
CA LEU A 135 -13.64 6.73 -21.87
C LEU A 135 -12.45 6.85 -22.84
N ASN A 136 -12.69 7.22 -24.10
CA ASN A 136 -11.64 7.50 -25.09
C ASN A 136 -10.70 8.63 -24.64
N THR A 137 -11.25 9.73 -24.10
CA THR A 137 -10.47 10.86 -23.58
C THR A 137 -9.68 10.45 -22.33
N GLN A 138 -10.29 9.63 -21.46
CA GLN A 138 -9.62 9.05 -20.28
C GLN A 138 -8.42 8.16 -20.66
N VAL A 139 -8.56 7.34 -21.71
CA VAL A 139 -7.46 6.52 -22.26
C VAL A 139 -6.32 7.43 -22.74
N LEU A 140 -6.64 8.46 -23.52
CA LEU A 140 -5.63 9.37 -24.06
C LEU A 140 -4.91 10.12 -22.93
N LEU A 141 -5.64 10.66 -21.96
CA LEU A 141 -5.08 11.32 -20.78
C LEU A 141 -4.16 10.38 -20.00
N ALA A 142 -4.65 9.20 -19.63
CA ALA A 142 -3.88 8.22 -18.86
C ALA A 142 -2.63 7.76 -19.63
N SER A 143 -2.72 7.62 -20.96
CA SER A 143 -1.59 7.22 -21.81
C SER A 143 -0.49 8.28 -21.84
N VAL A 144 -0.84 9.57 -21.97
CA VAL A 144 0.14 10.67 -21.97
C VAL A 144 0.86 10.73 -20.62
N CYS A 145 0.11 10.69 -19.51
CA CYS A 145 0.70 10.65 -18.17
C CYS A 145 1.58 9.41 -17.95
N LEU A 146 1.12 8.24 -18.38
CA LEU A 146 1.88 6.99 -18.30
C LEU A 146 3.18 7.06 -19.10
N LEU A 147 3.15 7.61 -20.31
CA LEU A 147 4.36 7.75 -21.14
C LEU A 147 5.38 8.67 -20.47
N ILE A 148 4.95 9.86 -20.01
CA ILE A 148 5.84 10.82 -19.35
C ILE A 148 6.48 10.19 -18.12
N PHE A 149 5.69 9.66 -17.19
CA PHE A 149 6.21 9.10 -15.94
C PHE A 149 6.91 7.75 -16.13
N GLY A 150 6.47 6.95 -17.09
CA GLY A 150 7.07 5.68 -17.46
C GLY A 150 8.49 5.87 -17.98
N VAL A 151 8.68 6.76 -18.97
CA VAL A 151 10.02 7.12 -19.46
C VAL A 151 10.87 7.70 -18.32
N SER A 152 10.29 8.58 -17.49
CA SER A 152 10.98 9.15 -16.32
C SER A 152 11.47 8.09 -15.34
N SER A 153 10.67 7.04 -15.11
CA SER A 153 11.01 5.97 -14.18
C SER A 153 12.21 5.16 -14.65
N VAL A 154 12.31 4.91 -15.97
CA VAL A 154 13.42 4.20 -16.60
C VAL A 154 14.70 5.04 -16.60
N VAL A 155 14.57 6.34 -16.92
CA VAL A 155 15.70 7.28 -17.02
C VAL A 155 16.26 7.64 -15.64
N PHE A 156 15.42 8.12 -14.72
CA PHE A 156 15.88 8.66 -13.43
C PHE A 156 15.95 7.62 -12.32
N ARG A 157 15.27 6.47 -12.46
CA ARG A 157 15.26 5.35 -11.50
C ARG A 157 14.97 5.76 -10.06
N ARG A 158 14.13 6.79 -9.85
CA ARG A 158 13.70 7.25 -8.52
C ARG A 158 12.34 6.65 -8.15
N THR A 159 12.15 6.34 -6.87
CA THR A 159 10.91 5.73 -6.32
C THR A 159 9.65 6.52 -6.68
N VAL A 160 9.71 7.86 -6.66
CA VAL A 160 8.57 8.71 -6.98
C VAL A 160 8.01 8.43 -8.38
N PHE A 161 8.88 8.28 -9.39
CA PHE A 161 8.45 8.01 -10.76
C PHE A 161 7.85 6.62 -10.91
N TYR A 162 8.38 5.61 -10.20
CA TYR A 162 7.79 4.27 -10.20
C TYR A 162 6.36 4.28 -9.63
N VAL A 163 6.13 5.02 -8.54
CA VAL A 163 4.79 5.14 -7.92
C VAL A 163 3.79 5.76 -8.89
N PHE A 164 4.13 6.87 -9.53
CA PHE A 164 3.24 7.51 -10.50
C PHE A 164 3.07 6.71 -11.78
N THR A 165 4.12 6.03 -12.26
CA THR A 165 4.00 5.10 -13.40
C THR A 165 3.01 4.00 -13.12
N LEU A 166 3.04 3.43 -11.92
CA LEU A 166 2.13 2.37 -11.50
C LEU A 166 0.70 2.88 -11.30
N LEU A 167 0.52 4.10 -10.77
CA LEU A 167 -0.77 4.76 -10.67
C LEU A 167 -1.38 5.01 -12.06
N PHE A 168 -0.64 5.66 -12.96
CA PHE A 168 -1.10 5.95 -14.32
C PHE A 168 -1.25 4.69 -15.17
N GLY A 169 -0.42 3.68 -14.95
CA GLY A 169 -0.54 2.39 -15.63
C GLY A 169 -1.82 1.66 -15.23
N THR A 170 -2.20 1.75 -13.96
CA THR A 170 -3.47 1.20 -13.46
C THR A 170 -4.66 1.95 -14.05
N TRP A 171 -4.62 3.29 -14.04
CA TRP A 171 -5.67 4.10 -14.66
C TRP A 171 -5.80 3.80 -16.16
N PHE A 172 -4.68 3.75 -16.90
CA PHE A 172 -4.66 3.40 -18.31
C PHE A 172 -5.24 2.01 -18.58
N TYR A 173 -4.89 1.02 -17.76
CA TYR A 173 -5.45 -0.33 -17.84
C TYR A 173 -6.98 -0.32 -17.70
N PHE A 174 -7.52 0.32 -16.65
CA PHE A 174 -8.97 0.38 -16.45
C PHE A 174 -9.67 1.18 -17.56
N ALA A 175 -9.15 2.35 -17.92
CA ALA A 175 -9.73 3.18 -18.96
C ALA A 175 -9.77 2.44 -20.30
N THR A 176 -8.69 1.76 -20.67
CA THR A 176 -8.60 1.02 -21.93
C THR A 176 -9.51 -0.20 -21.94
N ALA A 177 -9.53 -0.97 -20.85
CA ALA A 177 -10.38 -2.16 -20.75
C ALA A 177 -11.87 -1.81 -20.81
N LEU A 178 -12.28 -0.72 -20.16
CA LEU A 178 -13.66 -0.24 -20.22
C LEU A 178 -14.00 0.33 -21.59
N TRP A 179 -13.10 1.10 -22.20
CA TRP A 179 -13.29 1.68 -23.53
C TRP A 179 -13.44 0.60 -24.62
N LEU A 180 -12.60 -0.44 -24.61
CA LEU A 180 -12.64 -1.54 -25.61
C LEU A 180 -13.97 -2.29 -25.64
N VAL A 181 -14.73 -2.19 -24.56
CA VAL A 181 -15.91 -2.97 -24.29
C VAL A 181 -17.16 -2.09 -24.21
N GLU A 182 -16.98 -0.77 -24.36
CA GLU A 182 -18.02 0.23 -24.41
C GLU A 182 -19.03 -0.09 -25.52
N GLY A 183 -20.32 0.00 -25.19
CA GLY A 183 -21.42 -0.32 -26.11
C GLY A 183 -21.79 -1.81 -26.22
N ASN A 184 -21.05 -2.74 -25.60
CA ASN A 184 -21.43 -4.16 -25.58
C ASN A 184 -22.21 -4.53 -24.30
N PRO A 185 -23.51 -4.90 -24.39
CA PRO A 185 -24.34 -5.22 -23.22
C PRO A 185 -23.81 -6.38 -22.37
N MET A 186 -23.05 -7.31 -22.97
CA MET A 186 -22.53 -8.50 -22.29
C MET A 186 -21.56 -8.17 -21.15
N PHE A 187 -20.92 -7.00 -21.21
CA PHE A 187 -19.85 -6.63 -20.29
C PHE A 187 -20.18 -5.39 -19.45
N GLN A 188 -21.38 -4.83 -19.59
CA GLN A 188 -21.87 -3.73 -18.74
C GLN A 188 -22.25 -4.20 -17.33
N THR A 189 -21.99 -5.46 -16.98
CA THR A 189 -22.24 -6.00 -15.65
C THR A 189 -21.12 -5.62 -14.70
N GLY A 190 -21.45 -5.34 -13.42
CA GLY A 190 -20.45 -5.07 -12.37
C GLY A 190 -19.40 -6.19 -12.22
N ARG A 191 -19.72 -7.43 -12.65
CA ARG A 191 -18.79 -8.56 -12.68
C ARG A 191 -17.56 -8.31 -13.58
N PHE A 192 -17.70 -7.59 -14.68
CA PHE A 192 -16.56 -7.29 -15.56
C PHE A 192 -15.51 -6.46 -14.83
N ILE A 193 -15.94 -5.42 -14.10
CA ILE A 193 -15.06 -4.58 -13.28
C ILE A 193 -14.40 -5.43 -12.18
N GLN A 194 -15.12 -6.36 -11.56
CA GLN A 194 -14.53 -7.25 -10.56
C GLN A 194 -13.42 -8.11 -11.16
N TYR A 195 -13.59 -8.66 -12.37
CA TYR A 195 -12.51 -9.36 -13.08
C TYR A 195 -11.33 -8.44 -13.42
N LEU A 196 -11.59 -7.18 -13.80
CA LEU A 196 -10.50 -6.22 -14.03
C LEU A 196 -9.70 -5.96 -12.75
N ILE A 197 -10.36 -5.81 -11.61
CA ILE A 197 -9.71 -5.66 -10.29
C ILE A 197 -8.95 -6.92 -9.90
N LEU A 198 -9.48 -8.11 -10.20
CA LEU A 198 -8.80 -9.39 -9.95
C LEU A 198 -7.47 -9.46 -10.72
N ILE A 199 -7.49 -9.16 -12.01
CA ILE A 199 -6.30 -9.15 -12.88
C ILE A 199 -5.31 -8.08 -12.42
N ALA A 200 -5.79 -6.88 -12.08
CA ALA A 200 -4.95 -5.83 -11.53
C ALA A 200 -4.29 -6.30 -10.23
N GLY A 201 -5.06 -6.89 -9.30
CA GLY A 201 -4.56 -7.45 -8.05
C GLY A 201 -3.47 -8.50 -8.27
N ALA A 202 -3.66 -9.42 -9.23
CA ALA A 202 -2.66 -10.39 -9.62
C ALA A 202 -1.38 -9.73 -10.19
N ALA A 203 -1.52 -8.70 -11.02
CA ALA A 203 -0.39 -7.93 -11.54
C ALA A 203 0.38 -7.23 -10.42
N TYR A 204 -0.32 -6.67 -9.42
CA TYR A 204 0.30 -6.08 -8.23
C TYR A 204 1.06 -7.11 -7.38
N LEU A 205 0.55 -8.33 -7.24
CA LEU A 205 1.24 -9.42 -6.56
C LEU A 205 2.52 -9.84 -7.31
N ALA A 206 2.42 -9.99 -8.63
CA ALA A 206 3.57 -10.32 -9.48
C ALA A 206 4.64 -9.21 -9.46
N LEU A 207 4.22 -7.93 -9.48
CA LEU A 207 5.12 -6.80 -9.29
C LEU A 207 5.74 -6.83 -7.89
N GLY A 208 4.96 -7.08 -6.85
CA GLY A 208 5.45 -7.24 -5.48
C GLY A 208 6.58 -8.26 -5.40
N TYR A 209 6.40 -9.43 -6.03
CA TYR A 209 7.42 -10.47 -6.14
C TYR A 209 8.67 -10.01 -6.90
N TYR A 210 8.50 -9.31 -8.03
CA TYR A 210 9.61 -8.76 -8.78
C TYR A 210 10.42 -7.71 -7.97
N PHE A 211 9.76 -6.87 -7.19
CA PHE A 211 10.42 -5.89 -6.32
C PHE A 211 11.11 -6.54 -5.12
N ASP A 212 10.57 -7.64 -4.62
CA ASP A 212 11.17 -8.46 -3.55
C ASP A 212 12.51 -9.05 -4.01
N LEU A 213 12.55 -9.61 -5.23
CA LEU A 213 13.79 -10.09 -5.87
C LEU A 213 14.86 -9.00 -6.03
N ARG A 214 14.46 -7.73 -6.09
CA ARG A 214 15.36 -6.57 -6.21
C ARG A 214 15.70 -5.92 -4.87
N SER A 215 15.45 -6.59 -3.75
CA SER A 215 15.70 -6.10 -2.38
C SER A 215 14.96 -4.79 -2.01
N MET A 216 13.86 -4.48 -2.69
CA MET A 216 13.02 -3.32 -2.38
C MET A 216 11.88 -3.70 -1.41
N GLU A 217 12.25 -4.22 -0.24
CA GLU A 217 11.31 -4.85 0.72
C GLU A 217 10.09 -3.97 1.07
N TYR A 218 10.31 -2.65 1.22
CA TYR A 218 9.24 -1.73 1.57
C TYR A 218 8.20 -1.59 0.46
N ALA A 219 8.65 -1.49 -0.79
CA ALA A 219 7.77 -1.39 -1.95
C ALA A 219 7.05 -2.73 -2.19
N ALA A 220 7.79 -3.85 -2.11
CA ALA A 220 7.25 -5.19 -2.23
C ALA A 220 6.11 -5.44 -1.22
N ARG A 221 6.31 -5.11 0.06
CA ARG A 221 5.29 -5.28 1.10
C ARG A 221 4.00 -4.50 0.83
N ARG A 222 4.12 -3.26 0.35
CA ARG A 222 2.95 -2.44 -0.01
C ARG A 222 2.23 -3.00 -1.23
N LEU A 223 2.96 -3.45 -2.25
CA LEU A 223 2.40 -4.08 -3.44
C LEU A 223 1.71 -5.40 -3.12
N TYR A 224 2.29 -6.20 -2.23
CA TYR A 224 1.63 -7.41 -1.71
C TYR A 224 0.33 -7.09 -0.98
N ALA A 225 0.30 -6.04 -0.15
CA ALA A 225 -0.92 -5.64 0.53
C ALA A 225 -2.01 -5.18 -0.45
N ILE A 226 -1.67 -4.27 -1.37
CA ILE A 226 -2.61 -3.76 -2.39
C ILE A 226 -3.08 -4.88 -3.31
N GLY A 227 -2.15 -5.72 -3.77
CA GLY A 227 -2.44 -6.85 -4.65
C GLY A 227 -3.32 -7.91 -3.99
N THR A 228 -3.06 -8.22 -2.72
CA THR A 228 -3.90 -9.17 -1.96
C THR A 228 -5.29 -8.61 -1.72
N LEU A 229 -5.39 -7.33 -1.35
CA LEU A 229 -6.66 -6.66 -1.13
C LEU A 229 -7.48 -6.61 -2.42
N GLY A 230 -6.85 -6.26 -3.55
CA GLY A 230 -7.49 -6.26 -4.86
C GLY A 230 -7.90 -7.66 -5.32
N PHE A 231 -6.99 -8.64 -5.22
CA PHE A 231 -7.24 -10.00 -5.69
C PHE A 231 -8.28 -10.72 -4.85
N LEU A 232 -8.10 -10.81 -3.52
CA LEU A 232 -9.08 -11.45 -2.65
C LEU A 232 -10.38 -10.63 -2.57
N GLY A 233 -10.31 -9.30 -2.58
CA GLY A 233 -11.51 -8.45 -2.62
C GLY A 233 -12.36 -8.70 -3.87
N ALA A 234 -11.72 -8.77 -5.04
CA ALA A 234 -12.40 -9.09 -6.29
C ALA A 234 -12.94 -10.53 -6.30
N ALA A 235 -12.14 -11.52 -5.88
CA ALA A 235 -12.58 -12.91 -5.81
C ALA A 235 -13.78 -13.09 -4.85
N PHE A 236 -13.79 -12.37 -3.73
CA PHE A 236 -14.90 -12.36 -2.78
C PHE A 236 -16.15 -11.75 -3.41
N ALA A 237 -16.01 -10.59 -4.06
CA ALA A 237 -17.11 -9.89 -4.71
C ALA A 237 -17.68 -10.68 -5.90
N LEU A 238 -16.84 -11.42 -6.63
CA LEU A 238 -17.23 -12.31 -7.72
C LEU A 238 -18.07 -13.50 -7.24
N GLY A 239 -17.93 -13.91 -5.97
CA GLY A 239 -18.81 -14.89 -5.34
C GLY A 239 -20.27 -14.43 -5.27
N GLY A 240 -20.52 -13.12 -5.29
CA GLY A 240 -21.87 -12.53 -5.23
C GLY A 240 -22.53 -12.74 -3.88
N TRP A 241 -23.81 -12.41 -3.78
CA TRP A 241 -24.69 -12.71 -2.64
C TRP A 241 -25.97 -13.36 -3.13
N PHE A 242 -26.67 -14.10 -2.29
CA PHE A 242 -27.98 -14.65 -2.63
C PHE A 242 -28.95 -13.53 -3.06
N PRO A 243 -29.68 -13.65 -4.19
CA PRO A 243 -29.80 -14.82 -5.08
C PRO A 243 -28.81 -14.87 -6.26
N ASP A 244 -28.04 -13.82 -6.54
CA ASP A 244 -27.14 -13.70 -7.72
C ASP A 244 -25.71 -14.25 -7.48
N GLN A 245 -25.62 -15.39 -6.80
CA GLN A 245 -24.34 -16.00 -6.44
C GLN A 245 -23.64 -16.70 -7.61
N ASN A 246 -22.31 -16.72 -7.57
CA ASN A 246 -21.49 -17.48 -8.51
C ASN A 246 -20.88 -18.69 -7.80
N ALA A 247 -21.46 -19.87 -8.05
CA ALA A 247 -21.06 -21.12 -7.39
C ALA A 247 -19.57 -21.43 -7.53
N PHE A 248 -18.94 -21.09 -8.67
CA PHE A 248 -17.51 -21.32 -8.86
C PHE A 248 -16.67 -20.48 -7.90
N TRP A 249 -16.94 -19.17 -7.85
CA TRP A 249 -16.17 -18.25 -7.02
C TRP A 249 -16.43 -18.46 -5.53
N GLU A 250 -17.67 -18.73 -5.15
CA GLU A 250 -18.04 -19.07 -3.78
C GLU A 250 -17.28 -20.34 -3.31
N PHE A 251 -17.27 -21.40 -4.13
CA PHE A 251 -16.56 -22.63 -3.80
C PHE A 251 -15.04 -22.48 -3.70
N ILE A 252 -14.40 -21.75 -4.64
CA ILE A 252 -12.94 -21.63 -4.70
C ILE A 252 -12.38 -20.63 -3.69
N PHE A 253 -13.17 -19.64 -3.27
CA PHE A 253 -12.74 -18.56 -2.39
C PHE A 253 -12.06 -19.01 -1.08
N PRO A 254 -12.61 -19.94 -0.27
CA PRO A 254 -11.96 -20.36 0.97
C PRO A 254 -10.57 -20.96 0.72
N PHE A 255 -10.39 -21.70 -0.37
CA PHE A 255 -9.08 -22.24 -0.76
C PHE A 255 -8.11 -21.14 -1.18
N LEU A 256 -8.58 -20.09 -1.87
CA LEU A 256 -7.76 -18.92 -2.17
C LEU A 256 -7.31 -18.21 -0.89
N ALA A 257 -8.24 -17.91 0.02
CA ALA A 257 -7.92 -17.22 1.27
C ALA A 257 -6.91 -18.00 2.13
N VAL A 258 -7.12 -19.31 2.27
CA VAL A 258 -6.17 -20.22 2.94
C VAL A 258 -4.84 -20.28 2.20
N GLY A 259 -4.85 -20.32 0.87
CA GLY A 259 -3.66 -20.29 0.03
C GLY A 259 -2.79 -19.05 0.28
N PHE A 260 -3.40 -17.86 0.41
CA PHE A 260 -2.67 -16.64 0.77
C PHE A 260 -2.08 -16.71 2.19
N ILE A 261 -2.82 -17.28 3.16
CA ILE A 261 -2.29 -17.50 4.52
C ILE A 261 -1.05 -18.40 4.45
N PHE A 262 -1.08 -19.50 3.68
CA PHE A 262 0.09 -20.36 3.51
C PHE A 262 1.24 -19.64 2.78
N LEU A 263 0.93 -18.85 1.76
CA LEU A 263 1.92 -18.08 1.00
C LEU A 263 2.63 -17.03 1.87
N SER A 264 2.05 -16.62 2.99
CA SER A 264 2.68 -15.70 3.95
C SER A 264 3.98 -16.25 4.56
N VAL A 265 4.13 -17.57 4.66
CA VAL A 265 5.30 -18.22 5.25
C VAL A 265 6.56 -18.07 4.37
N PRO A 266 6.56 -18.51 3.09
CA PRO A 266 7.73 -18.36 2.23
C PRO A 266 8.03 -16.90 1.91
N THR A 267 7.01 -16.05 1.74
CA THR A 267 7.19 -14.64 1.39
C THR A 267 7.45 -13.72 2.58
N ARG A 268 7.33 -14.23 3.81
CA ARG A 268 7.48 -13.46 5.06
C ARG A 268 6.64 -12.18 5.09
N SER A 269 5.51 -12.17 4.40
CA SER A 269 4.64 -11.01 4.25
C SER A 269 3.48 -11.05 5.25
N GLY A 270 3.52 -10.15 6.23
CA GLY A 270 2.42 -9.99 7.19
C GLY A 270 1.09 -9.62 6.52
N ALA A 271 1.12 -8.98 5.35
CA ALA A 271 -0.07 -8.59 4.61
C ALA A 271 -0.87 -9.79 4.09
N PHE A 272 -0.21 -10.85 3.65
CA PHE A 272 -0.87 -12.08 3.21
C PHE A 272 -1.58 -12.78 4.37
N LEU A 273 -0.92 -12.83 5.53
CA LEU A 273 -1.49 -13.42 6.74
C LEU A 273 -2.71 -12.63 7.23
N THR A 274 -2.59 -11.30 7.35
CA THR A 274 -3.66 -10.47 7.90
C THR A 274 -4.86 -10.38 6.96
N LEU A 275 -4.63 -10.07 5.68
CA LEU A 275 -5.71 -9.94 4.71
C LEU A 275 -6.33 -11.30 4.38
N GLY A 276 -5.53 -12.35 4.21
CA GLY A 276 -6.04 -13.71 4.00
C GLY A 276 -6.94 -14.17 5.14
N SER A 277 -6.53 -13.92 6.39
CA SER A 277 -7.35 -14.23 7.58
C SER A 277 -8.63 -13.38 7.65
N LEU A 278 -8.53 -12.08 7.36
CA LEU A 278 -9.67 -11.16 7.37
C LEU A 278 -10.72 -11.56 6.32
N PHE A 279 -10.28 -11.88 5.10
CA PHE A 279 -11.15 -12.33 4.03
C PHE A 279 -11.78 -13.69 4.31
N LEU A 280 -11.01 -14.64 4.89
CA LEU A 280 -11.55 -15.92 5.31
C LEU A 280 -12.62 -15.75 6.40
N MET A 281 -12.37 -14.89 7.39
CA MET A 281 -13.35 -14.54 8.42
C MET A 281 -14.60 -13.91 7.82
N GLY A 282 -14.44 -12.96 6.90
CA GLY A 282 -15.56 -12.34 6.18
C GLY A 282 -16.38 -13.34 5.38
N TYR A 283 -15.73 -14.32 4.74
CA TYR A 283 -16.40 -15.39 3.99
C TYR A 283 -17.16 -16.37 4.88
N ILE A 284 -16.59 -16.79 6.01
CA ILE A 284 -17.33 -17.60 6.99
C ILE A 284 -18.56 -16.83 7.47
N GLY A 285 -18.42 -15.52 7.75
CA GLY A 285 -19.54 -14.66 8.12
C GLY A 285 -20.62 -14.60 7.04
N LYS A 286 -20.22 -14.43 5.77
CA LYS A 286 -21.12 -14.43 4.61
C LYS A 286 -21.94 -15.71 4.53
N ILE A 287 -21.27 -16.87 4.45
CA ILE A 287 -21.95 -18.18 4.31
C ILE A 287 -22.86 -18.44 5.52
N THR A 288 -22.43 -18.06 6.72
CA THR A 288 -23.27 -18.21 7.91
C THR A 288 -24.54 -17.36 7.81
N ALA A 289 -24.43 -16.11 7.38
CA ALA A 289 -25.59 -15.22 7.21
C ALA A 289 -26.52 -15.68 6.08
N GLU A 290 -26.01 -16.20 4.97
CA GLU A 290 -26.85 -16.60 3.84
C GLU A 290 -27.60 -17.91 4.09
N TYR A 291 -26.94 -18.90 4.71
CA TYR A 291 -27.50 -20.25 4.81
C TYR A 291 -28.07 -20.57 6.19
N PHE A 292 -27.70 -19.82 7.24
CA PHE A 292 -28.08 -20.15 8.62
C PHE A 292 -28.82 -19.02 9.35
N ALA A 293 -29.01 -17.84 8.75
CA ALA A 293 -29.66 -16.69 9.41
C ALA A 293 -31.02 -17.01 10.06
N ASP A 294 -31.78 -17.95 9.49
CA ASP A 294 -33.12 -18.30 9.98
C ASP A 294 -33.11 -19.28 11.18
N THR A 295 -31.95 -19.72 11.67
CA THR A 295 -31.85 -20.74 12.74
C THR A 295 -31.13 -20.24 13.98
N PHE A 296 -31.87 -19.93 15.06
CA PHE A 296 -31.40 -19.39 16.36
C PHE A 296 -30.13 -20.04 17.00
N GLY A 297 -29.69 -21.21 16.53
CA GLY A 297 -28.46 -21.86 16.94
C GLY A 297 -27.18 -21.22 16.37
N TRP A 298 -27.26 -20.39 15.34
CA TRP A 298 -26.07 -19.87 14.64
C TRP A 298 -25.41 -18.71 15.39
N GLU A 299 -26.18 -17.78 15.96
CA GLU A 299 -25.65 -16.68 16.79
C GLU A 299 -24.94 -17.23 18.02
N LEU A 300 -25.53 -18.25 18.66
CA LEU A 300 -24.95 -18.92 19.82
C LEU A 300 -23.67 -19.69 19.44
N SER A 301 -23.66 -20.36 18.28
CA SER A 301 -22.49 -21.11 17.81
C SER A 301 -21.32 -20.18 17.46
N LEU A 302 -21.57 -19.01 16.88
CA LEU A 302 -20.52 -18.01 16.62
C LEU A 302 -19.96 -17.42 17.91
N VAL A 303 -20.80 -17.14 18.91
CA VAL A 303 -20.35 -16.70 20.24
C VAL A 303 -19.46 -17.77 20.87
N VAL A 304 -19.88 -19.03 20.84
CA VAL A 304 -19.10 -20.15 21.39
C VAL A 304 -17.80 -20.37 20.62
N ALA A 305 -17.82 -20.35 19.28
CA ALA A 305 -16.64 -20.50 18.45
C ALA A 305 -15.63 -19.35 18.69
N GLY A 306 -16.12 -18.11 18.77
CA GLY A 306 -15.31 -16.94 19.12
C GLY A 306 -14.64 -17.09 20.49
N LEU A 307 -15.39 -17.53 21.51
CA LEU A 307 -14.84 -17.82 22.84
C LEU A 307 -13.80 -18.94 22.82
N LEU A 308 -14.00 -20.00 22.05
CA LEU A 308 -13.04 -21.10 21.91
C LEU A 308 -11.75 -20.66 21.21
N VAL A 309 -11.83 -19.81 20.19
CA VAL A 309 -10.64 -19.21 19.53
C VAL A 309 -9.89 -18.29 20.49
N MET A 310 -10.60 -17.47 21.27
CA MET A 310 -9.97 -16.64 22.32
C MET A 310 -9.30 -17.51 23.40
N ALA A 311 -9.97 -18.58 23.83
CA ALA A 311 -9.43 -19.52 24.83
C ALA A 311 -8.17 -20.25 24.32
N THR A 312 -8.19 -20.74 23.08
CA THR A 312 -7.01 -21.38 22.47
C THR A 312 -5.86 -20.41 22.26
N GLY A 313 -6.13 -19.16 21.87
CA GLY A 313 -5.12 -18.09 21.81
C GLY A 313 -4.49 -17.81 23.18
N TYR A 314 -5.29 -17.72 24.23
CA TYR A 314 -4.80 -17.54 25.61
C TYR A 314 -3.97 -18.73 26.10
N VAL A 315 -4.44 -19.97 25.85
CA VAL A 315 -3.73 -21.20 26.21
C VAL A 315 -2.39 -21.30 25.47
N SER A 316 -2.34 -20.95 24.19
CA SER A 316 -1.11 -20.89 23.39
C SER A 316 -0.09 -19.88 23.97
N LEU A 317 -0.55 -18.69 24.37
CA LEU A 317 0.29 -17.71 25.05
C LEU A 317 0.80 -18.20 26.42
N ARG A 318 -0.05 -18.91 27.17
CA ARG A 318 0.30 -19.48 28.48
C ARG A 318 1.30 -20.64 28.36
N LEU A 319 1.12 -21.52 27.37
CA LEU A 319 2.06 -22.59 27.03
C LEU A 319 3.40 -22.02 26.58
N ARG A 320 3.40 -20.99 25.72
CA ARG A 320 4.63 -20.29 25.31
C ARG A 320 5.38 -19.69 26.50
N ARG A 321 4.67 -19.09 27.46
CA ARG A 321 5.31 -18.56 28.69
C ARG A 321 5.84 -19.67 29.59
N LYS A 322 5.13 -20.80 29.72
CA LYS A 322 5.49 -21.89 30.64
C LYS A 322 6.59 -22.82 30.10
N TYR A 323 6.64 -23.04 28.78
CA TYR A 323 7.51 -24.06 28.18
C TYR A 323 8.58 -23.50 27.22
N LEU A 324 8.42 -22.28 26.68
CA LEU A 324 9.39 -21.67 25.75
C LEU A 324 10.23 -20.54 26.39
N ARG A 325 10.11 -20.33 27.70
CA ARG A 325 11.04 -19.51 28.51
C ARG A 325 11.32 -20.16 29.88
N PRO A 326 12.11 -21.23 29.97
CA PRO A 326 12.76 -21.60 31.23
C PRO A 326 14.09 -20.83 31.30
N GLY A 327 14.13 -19.71 32.05
CA GLY A 327 15.38 -18.97 32.24
C GLY A 327 15.33 -17.66 33.04
N GLU A 328 14.16 -17.14 33.43
CA GLU A 328 14.07 -15.90 34.22
C GLU A 328 13.14 -16.07 35.45
N ALA A 329 13.33 -17.15 36.19
CA ALA A 329 12.82 -17.28 37.56
C ALA A 329 13.85 -18.08 38.39
N ALA A 330 14.91 -17.38 38.76
CA ALA A 330 15.66 -17.60 39.99
C ALA A 330 15.62 -16.27 40.75
#